data_AF-A0A6P0MP88-F1
#
_entry.id   AF-A0A6P0MP88-F1
#
_cell.length_a   1.000
_cell.length_b   1.000
_cell.length_c   1.000
_cell.angle_alpha   90.00
_cell.angle_beta   90.00
_cell.angle_gamma   90.00
#
_symmetry.space_group_name_H-M   'P 1'
#
loop_
_entity.id
_entity.type
_entity.pdbx_description
1 polymer ?
#
loop_
_entity_poly.entity_id
_entity_poly.type
_entity_poly.pdbx_seq_one_letter_code
_entity_poly.pdbx_strand_id
1 'polypeptide(L)'
;LLYGCLQQEDPPLSRSCLENVIKSYRDDLALAVEEDEWELLFQVEEHQVVKGEREFQSLLRSMFVFEYRDDLGRWFGSNPALKETAKFQSWKLENKRGSNLSETA
;
A
#
# COMPACT_ATOMS: atom_id res chain seq x y z
N LEU A 1 9.50 24.36 -2.91
CA LEU A 1 8.92 25.64 -2.45
C LEU A 1 7.49 25.45 -1.93
N LEU A 2 6.50 25.12 -2.78
CA LEU A 2 5.10 24.91 -2.34
C LEU A 2 4.93 23.87 -1.21
N TYR A 3 5.57 22.70 -1.32
CA TYR A 3 5.51 21.67 -0.27
C TYR A 3 6.04 22.17 1.09
N GLY A 4 7.09 22.99 1.08
CA GLY A 4 7.61 23.62 2.29
C GLY A 4 6.61 24.59 2.92
N CYS A 5 5.82 25.31 2.12
CA CYS A 5 4.77 26.20 2.63
C CYS A 5 3.66 25.39 3.34
N LEU A 6 3.22 24.28 2.75
CA LEU A 6 2.17 23.40 3.31
C LEU A 6 2.56 22.74 4.64
N GLN A 7 3.85 22.65 4.94
CA GLN A 7 4.34 22.08 6.21
C GLN A 7 4.39 23.11 7.36
N GLN A 8 4.33 24.41 7.05
CA GLN A 8 4.47 25.48 8.05
C GLN A 8 3.13 25.95 8.61
N GLU A 9 2.04 25.77 7.87
CA GLU A 9 0.69 26.23 8.23
C GLU A 9 -0.34 25.14 7.94
N ASP A 10 -1.49 25.18 8.62
CA ASP A 10 -2.63 24.32 8.30
C ASP A 10 -3.34 24.86 7.04
N PRO A 11 -3.21 24.19 5.88
CA PRO A 11 -3.76 24.70 4.65
C PRO A 11 -5.30 24.61 4.69
N PRO A 12 -6.03 25.57 4.07
CA PRO A 12 -7.50 25.60 4.09
C PRO A 12 -8.11 24.55 3.13
N LEU A 13 -7.72 23.28 3.26
CA LEU A 13 -8.22 22.16 2.49
C LEU A 13 -9.41 21.57 3.22
N SER A 14 -10.58 21.58 2.56
CA SER A 14 -11.73 20.90 3.12
C SER A 14 -11.49 19.39 3.17
N ARG A 15 -12.04 18.74 4.18
CA ARG A 15 -12.01 17.27 4.27
C ARG A 15 -12.56 16.62 3.01
N SER A 16 -13.68 17.13 2.46
CA SER A 16 -14.26 16.58 1.23
C SER A 16 -13.34 16.69 0.02
N CYS A 17 -12.59 17.78 -0.10
CA CYS A 17 -11.58 17.94 -1.15
C CYS A 17 -10.48 16.88 -0.99
N LEU A 18 -9.93 16.74 0.22
CA LEU A 18 -8.89 15.76 0.53
C LEU A 18 -9.33 14.33 0.23
N GLU A 19 -10.52 13.93 0.71
CA GLU A 19 -11.08 12.60 0.51
C GLU A 19 -11.30 12.28 -0.99
N ASN A 20 -11.73 13.27 -1.78
CA ASN A 20 -11.90 13.09 -3.22
C ASN A 20 -10.56 12.89 -3.94
N VAL A 21 -9.52 13.65 -3.55
CA VAL A 21 -8.17 13.49 -4.11
C VAL A 21 -7.58 12.13 -3.72
N ILE A 22 -7.73 11.69 -2.47
CA ILE A 22 -7.27 10.37 -2.01
C ILE A 22 -7.95 9.25 -2.79
N LYS A 23 -9.28 9.33 -3.01
CA LYS A 23 -10.02 8.34 -3.80
C LYS A 23 -9.55 8.30 -5.25
N SER A 24 -9.41 9.45 -5.91
CA SER A 24 -8.90 9.52 -7.28
C SER A 24 -7.51 8.90 -7.37
N TYR A 25 -6.61 9.28 -6.45
CA TYR A 25 -5.26 8.74 -6.39
C TYR A 25 -5.26 7.21 -6.22
N ARG A 26 -6.09 6.70 -5.30
CA ARG A 26 -6.26 5.25 -5.11
C ARG A 26 -6.73 4.57 -6.38
N ASP A 27 -7.75 5.11 -7.03
CA ASP A 27 -8.38 4.49 -8.19
C ASP A 27 -7.40 4.47 -9.38
N ASP A 28 -6.69 5.57 -9.62
CA ASP A 28 -5.63 5.66 -10.64
C ASP A 28 -4.48 4.67 -10.34
N LEU A 29 -4.07 4.59 -9.08
CA LEU A 29 -3.00 3.69 -8.67
C LEU A 29 -3.42 2.23 -8.84
N ALA A 30 -4.64 1.87 -8.43
CA ALA A 30 -5.17 0.51 -8.56
C ALA A 30 -5.32 0.06 -10.02
N LEU A 31 -5.67 0.97 -10.92
CA LEU A 31 -5.75 0.71 -12.36
C LEU A 31 -4.38 0.46 -13.00
N ALA A 32 -3.31 0.99 -12.40
CA ALA A 32 -1.95 0.85 -12.91
C ALA A 32 -1.24 -0.43 -12.44
N VAL A 33 -1.81 -1.17 -11.49
CA VAL A 33 -1.22 -2.43 -10.98
C VAL A 33 -1.68 -3.60 -11.83
N GLU A 34 -0.74 -4.29 -12.46
CA GLU A 34 -0.99 -5.51 -13.22
C GLU A 34 -1.23 -6.73 -12.31
N GLU A 35 -1.79 -7.81 -12.85
CA GLU A 35 -2.19 -8.98 -12.03
C GLU A 35 -1.00 -9.64 -11.31
N ASP A 36 0.14 -9.77 -11.99
CA ASP A 36 1.39 -10.29 -11.43
C ASP A 36 1.97 -9.35 -10.36
N GLU A 37 1.82 -8.04 -10.55
CA GLU A 37 2.21 -7.05 -9.53
C GLU A 37 1.34 -7.14 -8.28
N TRP A 38 0.06 -7.48 -8.40
CA TRP A 38 -0.80 -7.77 -7.25
C TRP A 38 -0.31 -8.98 -6.45
N GLU A 39 0.10 -10.06 -7.12
CA GLU A 39 0.66 -11.24 -6.45
C GLU A 39 1.92 -10.87 -5.65
N LEU A 40 2.80 -10.06 -6.24
CA LEU A 40 4.00 -9.57 -5.56
C LEU A 40 3.66 -8.66 -4.38
N LEU A 41 2.65 -7.79 -4.51
CA LEU A 41 2.18 -6.95 -3.41
C LEU A 41 1.70 -7.78 -2.22
N PHE A 42 1.02 -8.90 -2.46
CA PHE A 42 0.58 -9.81 -1.41
C PHE A 42 1.77 -10.49 -0.73
N GLN A 43 2.78 -10.91 -1.48
CA GLN A 43 4.03 -11.44 -0.92
C GLN A 43 4.76 -10.40 -0.06
N VAL A 44 4.80 -9.13 -0.50
CA VAL A 44 5.38 -8.04 0.31
C VAL A 44 4.60 -7.86 1.60
N GLU A 45 3.27 -7.90 1.57
CA GLU A 45 2.47 -7.74 2.79
C GLU A 45 2.68 -8.90 3.78
N GLU A 46 2.87 -10.13 3.30
CA GLU A 46 3.12 -11.31 4.14
C GLU A 46 4.54 -11.35 4.72
N HIS A 47 5.55 -11.01 3.92
CA HIS A 47 6.96 -11.19 4.30
C HIS A 47 7.63 -9.90 4.78
N GLN A 48 7.03 -8.74 4.47
CA GLN A 48 7.53 -7.40 4.77
C GLN A 48 8.97 -7.13 4.31
N VAL A 49 9.45 -7.87 3.31
CA VAL A 49 10.78 -7.75 2.74
C VAL A 49 10.72 -7.70 1.21
N VAL A 50 11.62 -6.93 0.62
CA VAL A 50 11.87 -6.88 -0.82
C VAL A 50 13.31 -7.35 -1.04
N LYS A 51 13.52 -8.52 -1.66
CA LYS A 51 14.86 -9.05 -1.94
C LYS A 51 15.11 -9.15 -3.44
N GLY A 52 16.04 -8.35 -3.96
CA GLY A 52 16.90 -8.63 -5.13
C GLY A 52 16.28 -8.92 -6.51
N GLU A 53 14.99 -9.21 -6.60
CA GLU A 53 14.28 -9.53 -7.83
C GLU A 53 13.84 -8.25 -8.55
N ARG A 54 13.91 -8.27 -9.88
CA ARG A 54 13.66 -7.11 -10.75
C ARG A 54 12.23 -6.62 -10.60
N GLU A 55 11.34 -7.56 -10.33
CA GLU A 55 9.90 -7.42 -10.18
C GLU A 55 9.57 -6.57 -8.94
N PHE A 56 10.20 -6.82 -7.80
CA PHE A 56 10.02 -5.97 -6.62
C PHE A 56 10.67 -4.58 -6.78
N GLN A 57 11.75 -4.46 -7.56
CA GLN A 57 12.29 -3.14 -7.93
C GLN A 57 11.32 -2.36 -8.82
N SER A 58 10.50 -3.05 -9.63
CA SER A 58 9.40 -2.43 -10.37
C SER A 58 8.37 -1.84 -9.40
N LEU A 59 7.92 -2.61 -8.40
CA LEU A 59 6.97 -2.14 -7.39
C LEU A 59 7.44 -0.89 -6.64
N LEU A 60 8.74 -0.82 -6.32
CA LEU A 60 9.34 0.36 -5.67
C LEU A 60 9.33 1.59 -6.59
N ARG A 61 9.65 1.42 -7.88
CA ARG A 61 9.67 2.52 -8.85
C ARG A 61 8.28 3.03 -9.18
N SER A 62 7.28 2.16 -9.17
CA SER A 62 5.86 2.51 -9.37
C SER A 62 5.19 3.07 -8.11
N MET A 63 5.90 3.14 -6.98
CA MET A 63 5.38 3.55 -5.65
C MET A 63 4.22 2.67 -5.14
N PHE A 64 4.17 1.41 -5.57
CA PHE A 64 3.19 0.45 -5.05
C PHE A 64 3.60 -0.10 -3.69
N VAL A 65 4.89 -0.04 -3.36
CA VAL A 65 5.48 -0.44 -2.08
C VAL A 65 6.33 0.70 -1.53
N PHE A 66 6.30 0.86 -0.21
CA PHE A 66 7.19 1.77 0.51
C PHE A 66 8.03 1.03 1.53
N GLU A 67 9.21 1.59 1.82
CA GLU A 67 9.96 1.25 3.01
C GLU A 67 9.44 2.10 4.17
N TYR A 68 8.82 1.45 5.15
CA TYR A 68 8.42 2.04 6.40
C TYR A 68 9.57 1.94 7.41
N ARG A 69 9.64 2.93 8.30
CA ARG A 69 10.69 3.03 9.30
C ARG A 69 10.11 3.54 10.60
N ASP A 70 10.47 2.89 11.69
CA ASP A 70 10.21 3.34 13.05
C ASP A 70 11.41 3.00 13.95
N ASP A 71 11.24 3.19 15.27
CA ASP A 71 12.28 2.91 16.26
C ASP A 71 12.66 1.42 16.35
N LEU A 72 11.85 0.50 15.82
CA LEU A 72 12.05 -0.95 15.84
C LEU A 72 12.73 -1.48 14.58
N GLY A 73 12.78 -0.69 13.51
CA GLY A 73 13.53 -1.02 12.31
C GLY A 73 12.88 -0.56 11.03
N ARG A 74 13.09 -1.35 9.97
CA ARG A 74 12.65 -1.03 8.61
C ARG A 74 11.97 -2.25 8.00
N TRP A 75 10.86 -2.03 7.33
CA TRP A 75 10.12 -3.08 6.63
C TRP A 75 9.47 -2.51 5.39
N PHE A 76 9.18 -3.38 4.43
CA PHE A 76 8.44 -3.00 3.24
C PHE A 76 6.96 -3.31 3.42
N GLY A 77 6.10 -2.47 2.85
CA GLY A 77 4.67 -2.71 2.83
C GLY A 77 4.01 -2.00 1.66
N SER A 78 2.82 -2.47 1.30
CA SER A 78 2.07 -1.87 0.19
C SER A 78 1.68 -0.42 0.50
N ASN A 79 1.55 0.38 -0.55
CA ASN A 79 1.05 1.75 -0.49
C ASN A 79 -0.32 1.76 0.21
N PRO A 80 -0.57 2.64 1.21
CA PRO A 80 -1.81 2.66 1.96
C PRO A 80 -3.05 2.80 1.08
N ALA A 81 -2.95 3.55 -0.04
CA ALA A 81 -4.05 3.67 -0.99
C ALA A 81 -4.45 2.30 -1.56
N LEU A 82 -3.49 1.47 -1.96
CA LEU A 82 -3.76 0.12 -2.47
C LEU A 82 -4.41 -0.78 -1.41
N LYS A 83 -4.10 -0.58 -0.12
CA LYS A 83 -4.70 -1.35 0.97
C LYS A 83 -6.20 -1.11 1.08
N GLU A 84 -6.72 0.02 0.63
CA GLU A 84 -8.16 0.33 0.67
C GLU A 84 -8.93 -0.21 -0.55
N THR A 85 -8.25 -0.80 -1.53
CA THR A 85 -8.91 -1.37 -2.70
C THR A 85 -9.70 -2.62 -2.35
N ALA A 86 -10.79 -2.87 -3.08
CA ALA A 86 -11.61 -4.06 -2.90
C ALA A 86 -10.78 -5.35 -3.07
N LYS A 87 -9.87 -5.37 -4.05
CA LYS A 87 -9.00 -6.53 -4.31
C LYS A 87 -8.13 -6.87 -3.11
N PHE A 88 -7.46 -5.88 -2.53
CA PHE A 88 -6.63 -6.08 -1.34
C PHE A 88 -7.44 -6.53 -0.12
N GLN A 89 -8.62 -5.92 0.10
CA GLN A 89 -9.49 -6.27 1.23
C GLN A 89 -10.05 -7.69 1.13
N SER A 90 -10.42 -8.13 -0.08
CA SER A 90 -10.86 -9.51 -0.33
C SER A 90 -9.75 -10.52 -0.04
N TRP A 91 -8.55 -10.31 -0.58
CA TRP A 91 -7.38 -11.15 -0.29
C TRP A 91 -7.09 -11.24 1.22
N LYS A 92 -7.11 -10.09 1.91
CA LYS A 92 -6.87 -10.03 3.36
C LYS A 92 -7.91 -10.82 4.16
N LEU A 93 -9.17 -10.78 3.74
CA LEU A 93 -10.25 -11.53 4.38
C LEU A 93 -10.09 -13.04 4.18
N GLU A 94 -9.72 -13.47 2.97
CA GLU A 94 -9.46 -14.86 2.63
C GLU A 94 -8.30 -15.45 3.43
N ASN A 95 -7.18 -14.71 3.51
CA ASN A 95 -6.01 -15.13 4.29
C ASN A 95 -6.31 -15.21 5.80
N LYS A 96 -7.06 -14.25 6.36
CA LYS A 96 -7.50 -14.33 7.77
C LYS A 96 -8.37 -15.55 8.05
N ARG A 97 -9.22 -15.95 7.09
CA ARG A 97 -10.08 -17.14 7.23
C ARG A 97 -9.26 -18.43 7.16
N GLY A 98 -8.20 -18.46 6.35
CA GLY A 98 -7.28 -19.60 6.26
C GLY A 98 -6.50 -19.86 7.56
N SER A 99 -5.95 -18.81 8.18
CA SER A 99 -5.19 -18.93 9.44
C SER A 99 -6.03 -19.44 10.62
N ASN A 100 -7.31 -19.06 10.68
CA ASN A 100 -8.22 -19.51 11.75
C ASN A 100 -8.64 -20.98 11.63
N LEU A 101 -8.58 -21.58 10.43
CA LEU A 101 -8.92 -22.99 10.21
C LEU A 101 -7.75 -23.93 10.54
N SER A 102 -6.49 -23.47 10.39
CA SER A 102 -5.29 -24.23 10.76
C SER A 102 -5.01 -24.34 12.26
N GLU A 103 -5.65 -23.52 13.10
CA GLU A 103 -5.51 -23.58 14.57
C GLU A 103 -6.55 -24.50 15.24
N THR A 104 -7.53 -25.00 14.48
CA THR A 104 -8.63 -25.85 14.99
C THR A 104 -8.54 -27.34 14.58
N ALA A 105 -7.43 -27.76 13.96
CA ALA A 105 -7.21 -29.14 13.50
C ALA A 105 -6.12 -29.86 14.32
#